data_AF-A0A920FA70-F1
#
_entry.id   AF-A0A920FA70-F1
#
_cell.length_a   1.000
_cell.length_b   1.000
_cell.length_c   1.000
_cell.angle_alpha   90.00
_cell.angle_beta   90.00
_cell.angle_gamma   90.00
#
_symmetry.space_group_name_H-M   'P 1'
#
loop_
_entity.id
_entity.type
_entity.pdbx_description
1 polymer ?
#
loop_
_entity_poly.entity_id
_entity_poly.type
_entity_poly.pdbx_seq_one_letter_code
_entity_poly.pdbx_strand_id
1 'polypeptide(L)'
;MHKDQCLKIAQDWLSHFEKVLQSGKSNDLEDCFHSESHWRDLLAFTGTISPYGGAKEISLGLNSFQKIAQAHSFRIIDKHAQPRLVNRLGRSVIEAIFAFETKLGRGEGVVRVPENSQKTAWTFLTTLSELRGFPEKVGLNRPSGEAYSRNFGGSNWLDQRQESIKFSDREPAVLVVGGGQAGLAVAARLGQLEIETLVIDKHDRIGDNWRKRYHSLALHNQIHVNHLPYLPFPPTWPKYIPKDMLAKLV
;
A
#
# COMPACT_ATOMS: atom_id res chain seq x y z
N MET A 1 23.02 15.16 14.40
CA MET A 1 23.55 14.43 13.24
C MET A 1 23.17 15.14 11.94
N HIS A 2 24.09 15.28 10.98
CA HIS A 2 23.82 15.96 9.69
C HIS A 2 22.97 15.07 8.75
N LYS A 3 22.28 15.66 7.78
CA LYS A 3 21.43 14.92 6.81
C LYS A 3 22.23 13.90 6.01
N ASP A 4 23.42 14.27 5.53
CA ASP A 4 24.27 13.37 4.73
C ASP A 4 24.74 12.16 5.54
N GLN A 5 24.95 12.34 6.85
CA GLN A 5 25.29 11.23 7.74
C GLN A 5 24.11 10.26 7.92
N CYS A 6 22.89 10.78 8.06
CA CYS A 6 21.69 9.94 8.13
C CYS A 6 21.50 9.13 6.84
N LEU A 7 21.71 9.77 5.69
CA LEU A 7 21.62 9.13 4.38
C LEU A 7 22.65 8.00 4.25
N LYS A 8 23.92 8.28 4.57
CA LYS A 8 24.99 7.29 4.51
C LYS A 8 24.70 6.08 5.41
N ILE A 9 24.29 6.30 6.65
CA ILE A 9 23.96 5.19 7.58
C ILE A 9 22.83 4.33 7.03
N ALA A 10 21.78 4.95 6.47
CA ALA A 10 20.67 4.21 5.89
C ALA A 10 21.09 3.40 4.65
N GLN A 11 21.91 3.98 3.77
CA GLN A 11 22.45 3.31 2.58
C GLN A 11 23.38 2.15 2.94
N ASP A 12 24.28 2.36 3.90
CA ASP A 12 25.21 1.34 4.38
C ASP A 12 24.43 0.18 5.01
N TRP A 13 23.42 0.46 5.82
CA TRP A 13 22.56 -0.58 6.41
C TRP A 13 21.81 -1.38 5.34
N LEU A 14 21.15 -0.72 4.38
CA LEU A 14 20.39 -1.39 3.31
C LEU A 14 21.30 -2.26 2.44
N SER A 15 22.50 -1.76 2.09
CA SER A 15 23.47 -2.48 1.28
C SER A 15 24.00 -3.71 2.02
N HIS A 16 24.28 -3.57 3.32
CA HIS A 16 24.70 -4.68 4.16
C HIS A 16 23.58 -5.73 4.31
N PHE A 17 22.37 -5.27 4.63
CA PHE A 17 21.18 -6.12 4.75
C PHE A 17 20.92 -6.92 3.48
N GLU A 18 20.94 -6.29 2.30
CA GLU A 18 20.72 -6.98 1.02
C GLU A 18 21.78 -8.07 0.78
N LYS A 19 23.06 -7.74 0.97
CA LYS A 19 24.17 -8.70 0.80
C LYS A 19 23.97 -9.93 1.70
N VAL A 20 23.61 -9.69 2.95
CA VAL A 20 23.40 -10.73 3.95
C VAL A 20 22.15 -11.56 3.65
N LEU A 21 21.04 -10.91 3.28
CA LEU A 21 19.79 -11.53 2.86
C LEU A 21 20.01 -12.48 1.67
N GLN A 22 20.80 -12.05 0.68
CA GLN A 22 21.14 -12.85 -0.49
C GLN A 22 22.05 -14.04 -0.17
N SER A 23 22.85 -13.95 0.89
CA SER A 23 23.74 -15.06 1.30
C SER A 23 23.00 -16.26 1.90
N GLY A 24 21.77 -16.06 2.41
CA GLY A 24 20.98 -17.09 3.08
C GLY A 24 21.51 -17.55 4.44
N LYS A 25 22.55 -16.89 4.99
CA LYS A 25 23.11 -17.20 6.31
C LYS A 25 22.30 -16.51 7.41
N SER A 26 21.62 -17.31 8.26
CA SER A 26 20.73 -16.78 9.29
C SER A 26 21.46 -15.96 10.37
N ASN A 27 22.65 -16.39 10.80
CA ASN A 27 23.39 -15.67 11.85
C ASN A 27 23.75 -14.26 11.41
N ASP A 28 24.24 -14.12 10.17
CA ASP A 28 24.59 -12.81 9.60
C ASP A 28 23.35 -11.90 9.51
N LEU A 29 22.17 -12.45 9.21
CA LEU A 29 20.90 -11.69 9.17
C LEU A 29 20.47 -11.21 10.56
N GLU A 30 20.69 -12.02 11.59
CA GLU A 30 20.35 -11.65 12.98
C GLU A 30 21.14 -10.41 13.42
N ASP A 31 22.42 -10.31 13.02
CA ASP A 31 23.31 -9.17 13.31
C ASP A 31 22.85 -7.85 12.67
N CYS A 32 21.94 -7.90 11.69
CA CYS A 32 21.34 -6.70 11.08
C CYS A 32 20.27 -6.05 11.95
N PHE A 33 19.79 -6.75 13.00
CA PHE A 33 18.63 -6.34 13.79
C PHE A 33 18.94 -6.19 15.28
N HIS A 34 18.30 -5.22 15.91
CA HIS A 34 18.41 -5.00 17.36
C HIS A 34 17.75 -6.16 18.11
N SER A 35 18.17 -6.45 19.34
CA SER A 35 17.58 -7.53 20.15
C SER A 35 16.05 -7.38 20.30
N GLU A 36 15.59 -6.16 20.59
CA GLU A 36 14.18 -5.77 20.67
C GLU A 36 13.63 -5.22 19.33
N SER A 37 14.00 -5.82 18.21
CA SER A 37 13.55 -5.38 16.88
C SER A 37 12.15 -5.88 16.54
N HIS A 38 11.51 -5.21 15.60
CA HIS A 38 10.23 -5.64 15.05
C HIS A 38 10.24 -5.53 13.53
N TRP A 39 9.82 -6.59 12.86
CA TRP A 39 9.55 -6.59 11.43
C TRP A 39 8.05 -6.75 11.20
N ARG A 40 7.48 -5.90 10.34
CA ARG A 40 6.13 -6.10 9.81
C ARG A 40 6.21 -6.21 8.31
N ASP A 41 5.75 -7.34 7.78
CA ASP A 41 5.59 -7.53 6.35
C ASP A 41 4.14 -7.34 5.95
N LEU A 42 3.92 -6.55 4.89
CA LEU A 42 2.65 -6.33 4.23
C LEU A 42 2.77 -6.87 2.81
N LEU A 43 2.57 -8.18 2.68
CA LEU A 43 2.50 -8.95 1.44
C LEU A 43 3.82 -9.14 0.66
N ALA A 44 4.90 -8.42 0.98
CA ALA A 44 6.09 -8.42 0.13
C ALA A 44 6.92 -9.71 0.21
N PHE A 45 7.09 -10.27 1.40
CA PHE A 45 7.84 -11.51 1.62
C PHE A 45 6.91 -12.69 1.88
N THR A 46 5.92 -12.47 2.73
CA THR A 46 5.08 -13.51 3.33
C THR A 46 3.80 -13.78 2.55
N GLY A 47 3.41 -12.84 1.67
CA GLY A 47 2.10 -12.87 1.01
C GLY A 47 0.91 -12.58 1.93
N THR A 48 1.14 -12.18 3.18
CA THR A 48 0.11 -11.84 4.17
C THR A 48 0.53 -10.61 5.00
N ILE A 49 -0.24 -10.26 6.03
CA ILE A 49 0.10 -9.25 7.03
C ILE A 49 0.71 -9.97 8.24
N SER A 50 2.04 -9.96 8.34
CA SER A 50 2.76 -10.73 9.36
C SER A 50 3.68 -9.85 10.22
N PRO A 51 3.53 -9.88 11.55
CA PRO A 51 4.51 -9.34 12.49
C PRO A 51 5.53 -10.41 12.92
N TYR A 52 6.78 -9.99 13.16
CA TYR A 52 7.86 -10.78 13.75
C TYR A 52 8.58 -9.97 14.84
N GLY A 53 8.93 -10.63 15.95
CA GLY A 53 9.51 -9.97 17.12
C GLY A 53 10.91 -10.49 17.47
N GLY A 54 11.87 -9.58 17.56
CA GLY A 54 13.25 -9.88 17.92
C GLY A 54 14.09 -10.37 16.74
N ALA A 55 15.39 -10.14 16.83
CA ALA A 55 16.34 -10.36 15.74
C ALA A 55 16.30 -11.80 15.20
N LYS A 56 16.19 -12.78 16.09
CA LYS A 56 16.14 -14.21 15.75
C LYS A 56 14.92 -14.59 14.92
N GLU A 57 13.71 -14.20 15.34
CA GLU A 57 12.49 -14.53 14.59
C GLU A 57 12.47 -13.85 13.23
N ILE A 58 12.93 -12.59 13.17
CA ILE A 58 13.05 -11.82 11.93
C ILE A 58 14.01 -12.51 10.96
N SER A 59 15.19 -12.90 11.45
CA SER A 59 16.19 -13.60 10.63
C SER A 59 15.65 -14.92 10.07
N LEU A 60 15.04 -15.75 10.92
CA LEU A 60 14.43 -17.01 10.50
C LEU A 60 13.33 -16.80 9.45
N GLY A 61 12.46 -15.81 9.68
CA GLY A 61 11.38 -15.46 8.76
C GLY A 61 11.92 -15.00 7.41
N LEU A 62 12.77 -13.97 7.39
CA LEU A 62 13.35 -13.43 6.17
C LEU A 62 14.09 -14.50 5.38
N ASN A 63 14.90 -15.34 6.01
CA ASN A 63 15.63 -16.40 5.33
C ASN A 63 14.68 -17.45 4.71
N SER A 64 13.60 -17.79 5.41
CA SER A 64 12.58 -18.72 4.91
C SER A 64 11.84 -18.18 3.70
N PHE A 65 11.44 -16.90 3.73
CA PHE A 65 10.67 -16.29 2.64
C PHE A 65 11.54 -15.81 1.48
N GLN A 66 12.83 -15.48 1.70
CA GLN A 66 13.69 -14.92 0.67
C GLN A 66 13.85 -15.84 -0.55
N LYS A 67 13.82 -17.16 -0.37
CA LYS A 67 13.88 -18.13 -1.47
C LYS A 67 12.72 -17.96 -2.47
N ILE A 68 11.56 -17.53 -1.98
CA ILE A 68 10.33 -17.34 -2.75
C ILE A 68 10.21 -15.88 -3.20
N ALA A 69 10.39 -14.95 -2.26
CA ALA A 69 10.23 -13.52 -2.48
C ALA A 69 11.30 -12.95 -3.42
N GLN A 70 12.52 -13.49 -3.37
CA GLN A 70 13.67 -13.04 -4.15
C GLN A 70 13.85 -11.52 -4.03
N ALA A 71 13.86 -10.99 -2.82
CA ALA A 71 13.94 -9.55 -2.61
C ALA A 71 15.35 -9.03 -2.92
N HIS A 72 15.46 -7.92 -3.66
CA HIS A 72 16.73 -7.33 -4.07
C HIS A 72 16.61 -5.83 -4.40
N SER A 73 17.74 -5.19 -4.71
CA SER A 73 17.85 -3.80 -5.15
C SER A 73 17.29 -2.79 -4.14
N PHE A 74 17.66 -2.96 -2.87
CA PHE A 74 17.26 -2.08 -1.78
C PHE A 74 17.93 -0.71 -1.93
N ARG A 75 17.14 0.36 -1.96
CA ARG A 75 17.65 1.72 -2.19
C ARG A 75 16.77 2.79 -1.55
N ILE A 76 17.36 3.93 -1.21
CA ILE A 76 16.61 5.10 -0.75
C ILE A 76 15.74 5.66 -1.88
N ILE A 77 14.54 6.12 -1.53
CA ILE A 77 13.59 6.69 -2.48
C ILE A 77 13.63 8.23 -2.45
N ASP A 78 13.86 8.85 -3.60
CA ASP A 78 13.95 10.31 -3.70
C ASP A 78 12.62 11.05 -3.63
N LYS A 79 11.52 10.41 -4.05
CA LYS A 79 10.16 10.99 -3.99
C LYS A 79 9.60 11.11 -2.56
N HIS A 80 10.27 10.55 -1.55
CA HIS A 80 9.82 10.56 -0.16
C HIS A 80 10.72 11.41 0.74
N ALA A 81 10.35 11.51 2.01
CA ALA A 81 11.18 12.16 3.01
C ALA A 81 12.55 11.46 3.10
N GLN A 82 13.60 12.24 2.85
CA GLN A 82 14.98 11.78 2.93
C GLN A 82 15.33 11.26 4.34
N PRO A 83 16.32 10.34 4.46
CA PRO A 83 16.75 9.81 5.74
C PRO A 83 17.05 10.90 6.76
N ARG A 84 16.49 10.77 7.96
CA ARG A 84 16.54 11.83 8.98
C ARG A 84 16.49 11.27 10.39
N LEU A 85 17.10 12.01 11.31
CA LEU A 85 16.99 11.76 12.74
C LEU A 85 15.61 12.20 13.25
N VAL A 86 14.89 11.30 13.90
CA VAL A 86 13.58 11.53 14.49
C VAL A 86 13.48 10.85 15.85
N ASN A 87 12.58 11.35 16.70
CA ASN A 87 12.22 10.65 17.94
C ASN A 87 10.97 9.79 17.70
N ARG A 88 11.03 8.50 18.07
CA ARG A 88 9.92 7.55 18.00
C ARG A 88 9.82 6.82 19.32
N LEU A 89 8.69 6.98 20.01
CA LEU A 89 8.43 6.38 21.33
C LEU A 89 9.57 6.66 22.34
N GLY A 90 10.09 7.89 22.35
CA GLY A 90 11.20 8.28 23.23
C GLY A 90 12.60 7.91 22.72
N ARG A 91 12.71 7.11 21.64
CA ARG A 91 14.00 6.67 21.09
C ARG A 91 14.45 7.57 19.93
N SER A 92 15.71 8.02 19.95
CA SER A 92 16.35 8.71 18.83
C SER A 92 16.75 7.70 17.74
N VAL A 93 16.21 7.85 16.54
CA VAL A 93 16.40 6.90 15.43
C VAL A 93 16.57 7.62 14.10
N ILE A 94 17.33 7.00 13.22
CA ILE A 94 17.45 7.35 11.81
C ILE A 94 16.31 6.64 11.09
N GLU A 95 15.34 7.40 10.60
CA GLU A 95 14.22 6.88 9.81
C GLU A 95 14.51 7.08 8.33
N ALA A 96 14.42 6.00 7.57
CA ALA A 96 14.61 6.01 6.12
C ALA A 96 13.49 5.24 5.42
N ILE A 97 13.03 5.79 4.30
CA ILE A 97 12.07 5.15 3.40
C ILE A 97 12.84 4.62 2.20
N PHE A 98 12.64 3.34 1.87
CA PHE A 98 13.40 2.64 0.85
C PHE A 98 12.47 1.89 -0.11
N ALA A 99 12.97 1.62 -1.31
CA ALA A 99 12.36 0.75 -2.31
C ALA A 99 13.18 -0.52 -2.45
N PHE A 100 12.53 -1.59 -2.89
CA PHE A 100 13.15 -2.84 -3.26
C PHE A 100 12.28 -3.54 -4.33
N GLU A 101 12.80 -4.60 -4.92
CA GLU A 101 12.06 -5.46 -5.83
C GLU A 101 11.94 -6.85 -5.24
N THR A 102 10.90 -7.56 -5.65
CA THR A 102 10.66 -8.98 -5.38
C THR A 102 10.32 -9.67 -6.71
N LYS A 103 10.24 -11.00 -6.68
CA LYS A 103 9.71 -11.79 -7.79
C LYS A 103 8.31 -11.32 -8.21
N LEU A 104 7.44 -10.99 -7.26
CA LEU A 104 6.04 -10.62 -7.54
C LEU A 104 5.87 -9.18 -7.99
N GLY A 105 6.79 -8.28 -7.62
CA GLY A 105 6.56 -6.85 -7.82
C GLY A 105 7.52 -5.94 -7.10
N ARG A 106 7.21 -4.65 -7.11
CA ARG A 106 8.01 -3.63 -6.43
C ARG A 106 7.45 -3.41 -5.03
N GLY A 107 8.37 -3.22 -4.09
CA GLY A 107 8.04 -2.94 -2.72
C GLY A 107 8.65 -1.64 -2.23
N GLU A 108 8.03 -1.10 -1.18
CA GLU A 108 8.56 0.01 -0.40
C GLU A 108 8.60 -0.37 1.06
N GLY A 109 9.40 0.32 1.85
CA GLY A 109 9.57 0.01 3.25
C GLY A 109 10.08 1.16 4.07
N VAL A 110 10.06 0.95 5.38
CA VAL A 110 10.59 1.89 6.37
C VAL A 110 11.55 1.13 7.26
N VAL A 111 12.77 1.64 7.40
CA VAL A 111 13.73 1.16 8.39
C VAL A 111 14.00 2.25 9.41
N ARG A 112 14.11 1.86 10.67
CA ARG A 112 14.57 2.73 11.74
C ARG A 112 15.79 2.13 12.42
N VAL A 113 16.91 2.84 12.34
CA VAL A 113 18.18 2.45 12.97
C VAL A 113 18.43 3.36 14.17
N PRO A 114 18.61 2.83 15.39
CA PRO A 114 18.92 3.63 16.57
C PRO A 114 20.21 4.45 16.39
N GLU A 115 20.19 5.71 16.81
CA GLU A 115 21.33 6.64 16.68
C GLU A 115 22.60 6.15 17.37
N ASN A 116 22.45 5.37 18.46
CA ASN A 116 23.57 4.81 19.23
C ASN A 116 24.17 3.53 18.62
N SER A 117 23.39 2.76 17.86
CA SER A 117 23.87 1.53 17.21
C SER A 117 24.42 1.82 15.82
N GLN A 118 23.67 2.57 15.02
CA GLN A 118 23.93 2.87 13.59
C GLN A 118 24.13 1.64 12.69
N LYS A 119 23.99 0.42 13.22
CA LYS A 119 24.25 -0.85 12.51
C LYS A 119 23.08 -1.83 12.58
N THR A 120 22.25 -1.74 13.60
CA THR A 120 21.13 -2.66 13.81
C THR A 120 19.80 -1.96 13.64
N ALA A 121 18.86 -2.54 12.89
CA ALA A 121 17.52 -1.98 12.75
C ALA A 121 16.67 -2.31 13.97
N TRP A 122 15.94 -1.32 14.47
CA TRP A 122 14.95 -1.49 15.52
C TRP A 122 13.56 -1.78 14.97
N THR A 123 13.16 -1.09 13.90
CA THR A 123 11.90 -1.42 13.21
C THR A 123 12.14 -1.54 11.73
N PHE A 124 11.51 -2.53 11.12
CA PHE A 124 11.57 -2.80 9.69
C PHE A 124 10.16 -3.04 9.17
N LEU A 125 9.78 -2.32 8.12
CA LEU A 125 8.50 -2.48 7.43
C LEU A 125 8.80 -2.78 5.97
N THR A 126 8.19 -3.82 5.44
CA THR A 126 8.21 -4.15 4.01
C THR A 126 6.78 -4.21 3.50
N THR A 127 6.53 -3.56 2.37
CA THR A 127 5.21 -3.49 1.74
C THR A 127 5.33 -3.79 0.26
N LEU A 128 4.43 -4.59 -0.29
CA LEU A 128 4.29 -4.75 -1.74
C LEU A 128 3.44 -3.59 -2.25
N SER A 129 4.00 -2.73 -3.10
CA SER A 129 3.34 -1.52 -3.58
C SER A 129 2.81 -1.66 -5.01
N GLU A 130 3.43 -2.51 -5.84
CA GLU A 130 3.06 -2.74 -7.24
C GLU A 130 3.27 -4.21 -7.60
N LEU A 131 2.37 -4.80 -8.39
CA LEU A 131 2.53 -6.13 -8.96
C LEU A 131 3.18 -6.05 -10.34
N ARG A 132 4.21 -6.89 -10.57
CA ARG A 132 4.88 -6.98 -11.87
C ARG A 132 3.87 -7.47 -12.92
N GLY A 133 3.82 -6.78 -14.07
CA GLY A 133 2.88 -7.08 -15.15
C GLY A 133 1.52 -6.39 -15.00
N PHE A 134 1.24 -5.73 -13.87
CA PHE A 134 -0.02 -5.03 -13.62
C PHE A 134 0.23 -3.57 -13.19
N PRO A 135 0.84 -2.74 -14.06
CA PRO A 135 1.09 -1.34 -13.74
C PRO A 135 -0.23 -0.58 -13.56
N GLU A 136 -0.23 0.45 -12.72
CA GLU A 136 -1.41 1.30 -12.57
C GLU A 136 -1.75 2.01 -13.89
N LYS A 137 -3.05 1.98 -14.27
CA LYS A 137 -3.58 2.59 -15.50
C LYS A 137 -3.86 4.09 -15.33
N VAL A 138 -2.83 4.82 -14.90
CA VAL A 138 -2.85 6.26 -14.66
C VAL A 138 -1.74 6.98 -15.45
N GLY A 139 -1.83 8.31 -15.56
CA GLY A 139 -0.82 9.10 -16.26
C GLY A 139 -0.66 8.65 -17.72
N LEU A 140 0.55 8.20 -18.07
CA LEU A 140 0.87 7.69 -19.42
C LEU A 140 0.18 6.35 -19.74
N ASN A 141 -0.19 5.57 -18.73
CA ASN A 141 -0.89 4.27 -18.89
C ASN A 141 -2.41 4.42 -18.87
N ARG A 142 -2.94 5.65 -18.90
CA ARG A 142 -4.39 5.89 -18.84
C ARG A 142 -5.06 5.31 -20.10
N PRO A 143 -6.22 4.63 -19.97
CA PRO A 143 -6.97 4.14 -21.13
C PRO A 143 -7.32 5.29 -22.09
N SER A 144 -7.20 5.05 -23.40
CA SER A 144 -7.47 6.07 -24.44
C SER A 144 -8.94 6.48 -24.52
N GLY A 145 -9.84 5.61 -24.07
CA GLY A 145 -11.28 5.80 -24.21
C GLY A 145 -11.81 5.54 -25.62
N GLU A 146 -10.94 5.07 -26.54
CA GLU A 146 -11.31 4.81 -27.94
C GLU A 146 -12.45 3.81 -28.09
N ALA A 147 -12.53 2.82 -27.18
CA ALA A 147 -13.61 1.83 -27.11
C ALA A 147 -15.01 2.45 -26.95
N TYR A 148 -15.09 3.70 -26.49
CA TYR A 148 -16.35 4.45 -26.31
C TYR A 148 -16.51 5.58 -27.33
N SER A 149 -15.53 5.77 -28.22
CA SER A 149 -15.48 6.90 -29.13
C SER A 149 -15.79 6.47 -30.56
N ARG A 150 -16.56 7.29 -31.29
CA ARG A 150 -16.67 7.29 -32.76
C ARG A 150 -17.30 6.05 -33.44
N ASN A 151 -17.99 5.17 -32.70
CA ASN A 151 -18.82 4.12 -33.30
C ASN A 151 -20.27 4.61 -33.46
N PHE A 152 -20.61 5.11 -34.65
CA PHE A 152 -22.01 5.40 -35.00
C PHE A 152 -22.79 4.07 -35.06
N GLY A 153 -23.65 3.82 -34.07
CA GLY A 153 -24.51 2.63 -33.99
C GLY A 153 -24.07 1.54 -33.00
N GLY A 154 -22.95 1.72 -32.29
CA GLY A 154 -22.50 0.78 -31.25
C GLY A 154 -22.92 1.16 -29.83
N SER A 155 -22.75 0.24 -28.87
CA SER A 155 -22.98 0.47 -27.43
C SER A 155 -22.05 1.56 -26.89
N ASN A 156 -22.63 2.59 -26.26
CA ASN A 156 -21.87 3.65 -25.61
C ASN A 156 -21.34 3.18 -24.23
N TRP A 157 -20.63 4.07 -23.52
CA TRP A 157 -20.09 3.76 -22.19
C TRP A 157 -21.17 3.32 -21.18
N LEU A 158 -22.32 3.99 -21.15
CA LEU A 158 -23.40 3.66 -20.22
C LEU A 158 -24.00 2.28 -20.53
N ASP A 159 -24.20 1.96 -21.81
CA ASP A 159 -24.71 0.66 -22.24
C ASP A 159 -23.76 -0.47 -21.80
N GLN A 160 -22.46 -0.29 -22.07
CA GLN A 160 -21.43 -1.25 -21.66
C GLN A 160 -21.35 -1.36 -20.13
N ARG A 161 -21.49 -0.24 -19.41
CA ARG A 161 -21.51 -0.25 -17.95
C ARG A 161 -22.73 -0.99 -17.40
N GLN A 162 -23.90 -0.77 -17.97
CA GLN A 162 -25.13 -1.47 -17.58
C GLN A 162 -25.03 -2.97 -17.87
N GLU A 163 -24.44 -3.37 -18.98
CA GLU A 163 -24.22 -4.77 -19.29
C GLU A 163 -23.19 -5.41 -18.34
N SER A 164 -22.11 -4.70 -18.03
CA SER A 164 -21.03 -5.20 -17.16
C SER A 164 -21.50 -5.60 -15.77
N ILE A 165 -22.57 -4.98 -15.24
CA ILE A 165 -23.08 -5.23 -13.88
C ILE A 165 -24.15 -6.32 -13.83
N LYS A 166 -24.67 -6.79 -14.97
CA LYS A 166 -25.76 -7.77 -14.98
C LYS A 166 -25.28 -9.16 -14.59
N PHE A 167 -24.06 -9.53 -14.97
CA PHE A 167 -23.52 -10.89 -14.77
C PHE A 167 -24.52 -11.98 -15.23
N SER A 168 -25.27 -11.72 -16.30
CA SER A 168 -26.31 -12.63 -16.80
C SER A 168 -25.75 -13.86 -17.51
N ASP A 169 -24.51 -13.78 -17.97
CA ASP A 169 -23.81 -14.77 -18.79
C ASP A 169 -22.54 -15.32 -18.12
N ARG A 170 -22.19 -14.84 -16.93
CA ARG A 170 -20.95 -15.18 -16.22
C ARG A 170 -21.04 -14.91 -14.72
N GLU A 171 -20.19 -15.59 -13.96
CA GLU A 171 -20.05 -15.39 -12.51
C GLU A 171 -18.94 -14.38 -12.20
N PRO A 172 -19.07 -13.55 -11.16
CA PRO A 172 -17.99 -12.66 -10.75
C PRO A 172 -16.83 -13.46 -10.15
N ALA A 173 -15.59 -13.08 -10.50
CA ALA A 173 -14.40 -13.61 -9.84
C ALA A 173 -14.32 -13.15 -8.37
N VAL A 174 -14.85 -11.97 -8.06
CA VAL A 174 -14.91 -11.41 -6.70
C VAL A 174 -16.29 -10.85 -6.39
N LEU A 175 -16.88 -11.29 -5.28
CA LEU A 175 -18.08 -10.69 -4.70
C LEU A 175 -17.70 -9.79 -3.51
N VAL A 176 -17.98 -8.50 -3.64
CA VAL A 176 -17.80 -7.51 -2.55
C VAL A 176 -19.14 -7.28 -1.87
N VAL A 177 -19.22 -7.63 -0.59
CA VAL A 177 -20.41 -7.42 0.23
C VAL A 177 -20.32 -6.09 0.97
N GLY A 178 -21.11 -5.11 0.52
CA GLY A 178 -21.19 -3.74 1.02
C GLY A 178 -20.59 -2.73 0.04
N GLY A 179 -21.43 -1.95 -0.64
CA GLY A 179 -21.12 -0.78 -1.46
C GLY A 179 -20.88 0.51 -0.65
N GLY A 180 -20.33 0.38 0.56
CA GLY A 180 -19.79 1.51 1.31
C GLY A 180 -18.39 1.90 0.83
N GLN A 181 -17.78 2.91 1.46
CA GLN A 181 -16.48 3.45 1.06
C GLN A 181 -15.38 2.38 0.93
N ALA A 182 -15.31 1.42 1.86
CA ALA A 182 -14.32 0.34 1.81
C ALA A 182 -14.56 -0.62 0.63
N GLY A 183 -15.80 -1.06 0.41
CA GLY A 183 -16.11 -1.96 -0.69
C GLY A 183 -15.94 -1.31 -2.06
N LEU A 184 -16.32 -0.05 -2.20
CA LEU A 184 -16.06 0.73 -3.42
C LEU A 184 -14.57 0.94 -3.66
N ALA A 185 -13.77 1.20 -2.61
CA ALA A 185 -12.33 1.32 -2.75
C ALA A 185 -11.68 0.02 -3.27
N VAL A 186 -12.09 -1.12 -2.71
CA VAL A 186 -11.63 -2.44 -3.17
C VAL A 186 -12.07 -2.69 -4.62
N ALA A 187 -13.34 -2.48 -4.93
CA ALA A 187 -13.87 -2.67 -6.29
C ALA A 187 -13.19 -1.77 -7.33
N ALA A 188 -12.86 -0.53 -6.96
CA ALA A 188 -12.10 0.38 -7.83
C ALA A 188 -10.69 -0.15 -8.12
N ARG A 189 -9.98 -0.67 -7.11
CA ARG A 189 -8.64 -1.27 -7.30
C ARG A 189 -8.71 -2.56 -8.13
N LEU A 190 -9.67 -3.44 -7.85
CA LEU A 190 -9.88 -4.68 -8.62
C LEU A 190 -10.25 -4.39 -10.07
N GLY A 191 -11.12 -3.40 -10.32
CA GLY A 191 -11.48 -2.99 -11.67
C GLY A 191 -10.29 -2.44 -12.48
N GLN A 192 -9.35 -1.74 -11.84
CA GLN A 192 -8.12 -1.31 -12.51
C GLN A 192 -7.18 -2.47 -12.89
N LEU A 193 -7.30 -3.59 -12.17
CA LEU A 193 -6.63 -4.86 -12.49
C LEU A 193 -7.47 -5.74 -13.44
N GLU A 194 -8.60 -5.24 -13.94
CA GLU A 194 -9.53 -5.98 -14.83
C GLU A 194 -10.08 -7.26 -14.21
N ILE A 195 -10.22 -7.28 -12.88
CA ILE A 195 -10.83 -8.40 -12.17
C ILE A 195 -12.34 -8.20 -12.13
N GLU A 196 -13.09 -9.17 -12.65
CA GLU A 196 -14.55 -9.16 -12.68
C GLU A 196 -15.12 -9.15 -11.26
N THR A 197 -15.67 -8.01 -10.86
CA THR A 197 -16.08 -7.75 -9.48
C THR A 197 -17.54 -7.33 -9.44
N LEU A 198 -18.35 -8.05 -8.67
CA LEU A 198 -19.73 -7.68 -8.35
C LEU A 198 -19.78 -7.08 -6.94
N VAL A 199 -20.35 -5.88 -6.81
CA VAL A 199 -20.59 -5.24 -5.51
C VAL A 199 -22.06 -5.32 -5.20
N ILE A 200 -22.41 -5.88 -4.05
CA ILE A 200 -23.79 -5.92 -3.55
C ILE A 200 -23.92 -5.08 -2.29
N ASP A 201 -25.04 -4.40 -2.10
CA ASP A 201 -25.34 -3.66 -0.88
C ASP A 201 -26.81 -3.87 -0.49
N LYS A 202 -27.09 -3.76 0.80
CA LYS A 202 -28.46 -3.81 1.34
C LYS A 202 -29.19 -2.47 1.22
N HIS A 203 -28.46 -1.38 1.01
CA HIS A 203 -29.01 -0.04 0.87
C HIS A 203 -29.36 0.25 -0.59
N ASP A 204 -30.48 0.95 -0.78
CA ASP A 204 -31.01 1.26 -2.12
C ASP A 204 -30.09 2.20 -2.92
N ARG A 205 -29.31 3.03 -2.21
CA ARG A 205 -28.41 4.01 -2.82
C ARG A 205 -27.02 3.93 -2.23
N ILE A 206 -26.01 3.97 -3.09
CA ILE A 206 -24.63 4.15 -2.67
C ILE A 206 -24.51 5.41 -1.79
N GLY A 207 -23.73 5.31 -0.72
CA GLY A 207 -23.55 6.34 0.28
C GLY A 207 -24.61 6.40 1.39
N ASP A 208 -25.68 5.58 1.32
CA ASP A 208 -26.69 5.53 2.38
C ASP A 208 -26.14 5.02 3.73
N ASN A 209 -25.07 4.23 3.69
CA ASN A 209 -24.30 3.84 4.88
C ASN A 209 -23.77 5.04 5.68
N TRP A 210 -23.59 6.19 5.03
CA TRP A 210 -23.24 7.48 5.63
C TRP A 210 -24.47 8.37 5.81
N ARG A 211 -25.29 8.50 4.77
CA ARG A 211 -26.47 9.37 4.73
C ARG A 211 -27.43 9.07 5.89
N LYS A 212 -27.60 7.79 6.25
CA LYS A 212 -28.49 7.30 7.32
C LYS A 212 -27.85 7.28 8.73
N ARG A 213 -26.64 7.82 8.92
CA ARG A 213 -26.03 7.98 10.25
C ARG A 213 -26.65 9.14 11.03
N TYR A 214 -26.36 9.22 12.33
CA TYR A 214 -26.87 10.28 13.21
C TYR A 214 -26.54 11.68 12.68
N HIS A 215 -27.44 12.63 12.94
CA HIS A 215 -27.49 13.93 12.26
C HIS A 215 -26.15 14.69 12.23
N SER A 216 -25.44 14.74 13.36
CA SER A 216 -24.22 15.54 13.55
C SER A 216 -22.92 14.83 13.19
N LEU A 217 -22.96 13.66 12.53
CA LEU A 217 -21.73 12.91 12.23
C LEU A 217 -20.81 13.70 11.29
N ALA A 218 -19.59 13.94 11.76
CA ALA A 218 -18.43 14.30 10.97
C ALA A 218 -17.29 13.32 11.26
N LEU A 219 -16.43 13.07 10.27
CA LEU A 219 -15.27 12.21 10.46
C LEU A 219 -14.31 12.80 11.48
N HIS A 220 -13.76 11.97 12.36
CA HIS A 220 -12.72 12.36 13.32
C HIS A 220 -11.31 12.38 12.68
N ASN A 221 -11.14 11.68 11.56
CA ASN A 221 -9.91 11.70 10.78
C ASN A 221 -9.96 12.81 9.72
N GLN A 222 -8.81 13.41 9.45
CA GLN A 222 -8.69 14.44 8.45
C GLN A 222 -8.82 13.89 7.02
N ILE A 223 -9.22 14.76 6.09
CA ILE A 223 -9.54 14.45 4.69
C ILE A 223 -8.51 13.58 3.94
N HIS A 224 -7.20 13.75 4.22
CA HIS A 224 -6.12 13.10 3.48
C HIS A 224 -6.06 11.58 3.63
N VAL A 225 -6.61 11.01 4.71
CA VAL A 225 -6.66 9.54 4.89
C VAL A 225 -7.99 8.92 4.41
N ASN A 226 -8.90 9.73 3.85
CA ASN A 226 -10.25 9.29 3.53
C ASN A 226 -10.53 9.24 2.01
N HIS A 227 -9.56 9.56 1.15
CA HIS A 227 -9.77 9.55 -0.29
C HIS A 227 -10.20 8.17 -0.80
N LEU A 228 -11.10 8.14 -1.79
CA LEU A 228 -11.29 6.93 -2.59
C LEU A 228 -10.11 6.77 -3.56
N PRO A 229 -9.75 5.53 -3.92
CA PRO A 229 -8.81 5.29 -5.01
C PRO A 229 -9.25 6.04 -6.27
N TYR A 230 -8.32 6.80 -6.86
CA TYR A 230 -8.51 7.56 -8.10
C TYR A 230 -9.50 8.73 -8.05
N LEU A 231 -10.15 8.98 -6.90
CA LEU A 231 -11.11 10.06 -6.72
C LEU A 231 -10.79 10.84 -5.42
N PRO A 232 -9.81 11.75 -5.45
CA PRO A 232 -9.53 12.61 -4.31
C PRO A 232 -10.70 13.56 -4.04
N PHE A 233 -10.85 13.96 -2.78
CA PHE A 233 -11.83 14.98 -2.40
C PHE A 233 -11.42 16.34 -3.00
N PRO A 234 -12.38 17.21 -3.34
CA PRO A 234 -12.08 18.55 -3.80
C PRO A 234 -11.26 19.34 -2.75
N PRO A 235 -10.30 20.17 -3.18
CA PRO A 235 -9.47 20.97 -2.26
C PRO A 235 -10.28 22.01 -1.45
N THR A 236 -11.52 22.30 -1.87
CA THR A 236 -12.45 23.22 -1.19
C THR A 236 -13.22 22.58 -0.03
N TRP A 237 -13.10 21.26 0.17
CA TRP A 237 -13.82 20.57 1.24
C TRP A 237 -13.19 20.81 2.61
N PRO A 238 -13.99 20.75 3.70
CA PRO A 238 -13.47 20.91 5.04
C PRO A 238 -12.52 19.76 5.42
N LYS A 239 -11.57 20.04 6.32
CA LYS A 239 -10.61 19.04 6.82
C LYS A 239 -11.30 17.84 7.47
N TYR A 240 -12.44 18.05 8.13
CA TYR A 240 -13.28 17.01 8.71
C TYR A 240 -14.60 16.98 7.97
N ILE A 241 -14.92 15.84 7.37
CA ILE A 241 -16.01 15.73 6.39
C ILE A 241 -17.31 15.32 7.09
N PRO A 242 -18.41 16.09 6.98
CA PRO A 242 -19.73 15.68 7.43
C PRO A 242 -20.27 14.47 6.65
N LYS A 243 -21.08 13.63 7.29
CA LYS A 243 -21.64 12.39 6.69
C LYS A 243 -22.32 12.64 5.33
N ASP A 244 -23.00 13.78 5.19
CA ASP A 244 -23.79 14.09 4.00
C ASP A 244 -22.92 14.51 2.81
N MET A 245 -21.77 15.14 3.08
CA MET A 245 -20.77 15.41 2.04
C MET A 245 -20.11 14.11 1.60
N LEU A 246 -19.70 13.28 2.55
CA LEU A 246 -19.09 11.98 2.24
C LEU A 246 -20.03 11.12 1.41
N ALA A 247 -21.30 11.02 1.80
CA ALA A 247 -22.34 10.30 1.09
C ALA A 247 -22.56 10.77 -0.35
N LYS A 248 -22.18 12.00 -0.73
CA LYS A 248 -22.32 12.48 -2.12
C LYS A 248 -21.15 12.06 -3.01
N LEU A 249 -19.99 11.76 -2.42
CA LEU A 249 -18.82 11.35 -3.20
C LEU A 249 -18.74 9.84 -3.38
N VAL A 250 -19.15 9.07 -2.36
CA VAL A 250 -19.27 7.61 -2.51
C VAL A 250 -20.46 7.24 -3.40
#